data_AF-A0AAN9Z3F3-F1
#
_entry.id   AF-A0AAN9Z3F3-F1
#
_cell.length_a   1.000
_cell.length_b   1.000
_cell.length_c   1.000
_cell.angle_alpha   90.00
_cell.angle_beta   90.00
_cell.angle_gamma   90.00
#
_symmetry.space_group_name_H-M   'P 1'
#
loop_
_entity.id
_entity.type
_entity.pdbx_description
1 polymer ?
#
loop_
_entity_poly.entity_id
_entity_poly.type
_entity_poly.pdbx_seq_one_letter_code
_entity_poly.pdbx_strand_id
1 'polypeptide(L)'
;MSEVTDVYFDSEDDDEVFDESTSVEVEDEDPTKPRDLEGCRVINLGDPVDHQDAATKLYVDNQFTNAREFTNYTSKEQIKRLDEMRSDLRNLSAKQTHYLRQWQNPGPFNADLFRISNVGNPEEDRDATPRTYVYCKVKELKKEVDKLPPIEQARQREHAKIAPGQRGPSPQKGRRSNETIRRRQHEPLYTQCLAAR
;
A
#
# COMPACT_ATOMS: atom_id res chain seq x y z
N MET A 1 -59.06 -128.16 16.78
CA MET A 1 -58.95 -127.46 15.49
C MET A 1 -59.53 -126.07 15.66
N SER A 2 -58.90 -125.10 14.99
CA SER A 2 -59.24 -123.68 14.84
C SER A 2 -59.19 -122.80 16.09
N GLU A 3 -58.60 -121.62 16.05
CA GLU A 3 -57.57 -121.02 15.21
C GLU A 3 -57.21 -119.73 15.94
N VAL A 4 -55.92 -119.43 15.99
CA VAL A 4 -55.40 -118.15 16.47
C VAL A 4 -55.74 -117.11 15.43
N THR A 5 -56.36 -116.00 15.83
CA THR A 5 -56.40 -114.77 15.02
C THR A 5 -56.12 -113.59 15.92
N ASP A 6 -54.82 -113.31 15.98
CA ASP A 6 -54.11 -112.04 15.97
C ASP A 6 -54.73 -110.80 16.64
N VAL A 7 -53.93 -110.34 17.60
CA VAL A 7 -53.98 -109.06 18.29
C VAL A 7 -53.63 -107.96 17.28
N TYR A 8 -54.62 -107.14 16.89
CA TYR A 8 -54.35 -105.86 16.24
C TYR A 8 -54.05 -104.82 17.33
N PHE A 9 -52.77 -104.55 17.53
CA PHE A 9 -52.30 -103.31 18.17
C PHE A 9 -52.52 -102.19 17.15
N ASP A 10 -53.48 -101.29 17.39
CA ASP A 10 -53.47 -99.96 16.79
C ASP A 10 -52.35 -99.17 17.49
N SER A 11 -51.12 -99.41 17.06
CA SER A 11 -50.11 -98.37 17.06
C SER A 11 -50.41 -97.48 15.87
N GLU A 12 -51.27 -96.48 16.08
CA GLU A 12 -51.20 -95.28 15.25
C GLU A 12 -49.82 -94.70 15.52
N ASP A 13 -48.88 -95.12 14.69
CA ASP A 13 -47.50 -94.66 14.68
C ASP A 13 -47.52 -93.13 14.62
N ASP A 14 -47.13 -92.54 15.75
CA ASP A 14 -46.39 -91.29 15.80
C ASP A 14 -45.27 -91.33 14.74
N ASP A 15 -44.92 -90.15 14.24
CA ASP A 15 -43.74 -89.83 13.41
C ASP A 15 -43.96 -89.65 11.89
N GLU A 16 -44.97 -88.86 11.50
CA GLU A 16 -44.76 -87.91 10.39
C GLU A 16 -44.23 -86.60 11.00
N VAL A 17 -42.97 -86.62 11.47
CA VAL A 17 -42.17 -85.41 11.53
C VAL A 17 -41.91 -85.02 10.08
N PHE A 18 -42.88 -84.31 9.49
CA PHE A 18 -42.67 -83.59 8.26
C PHE A 18 -41.68 -82.48 8.60
N ASP A 19 -40.39 -82.79 8.53
CA ASP A 19 -39.33 -81.79 8.49
C ASP A 19 -39.51 -81.04 7.17
N GLU A 20 -40.47 -80.11 7.17
CA GLU A 20 -40.53 -79.05 6.20
C GLU A 20 -39.44 -78.03 6.55
N SER A 21 -38.20 -78.50 6.61
CA SER A 21 -37.08 -77.76 6.09
C SER A 21 -37.40 -77.51 4.62
N THR A 22 -38.18 -76.45 4.38
CA THR A 22 -38.26 -75.76 3.11
C THR A 22 -36.83 -75.34 2.81
N SER A 23 -36.11 -76.26 2.18
CA SER A 23 -34.81 -76.02 1.59
C SER A 23 -35.12 -75.04 0.48
N VAL A 24 -34.96 -73.75 0.78
CA VAL A 24 -35.00 -72.72 -0.24
C VAL A 24 -33.92 -73.13 -1.23
N GLU A 25 -34.34 -73.61 -2.39
CA GLU A 25 -33.46 -73.80 -3.53
C GLU A 25 -32.94 -72.40 -3.88
N VAL A 26 -31.82 -72.03 -3.28
CA VAL A 26 -31.01 -70.94 -3.80
C VAL A 26 -30.48 -71.50 -5.10
N GLU A 27 -31.17 -71.23 -6.20
CA GLU A 27 -30.60 -71.39 -7.54
C GLU A 27 -29.16 -70.88 -7.46
N ASP A 28 -28.18 -71.67 -7.91
CA ASP A 28 -26.74 -71.36 -7.89
C ASP A 28 -26.46 -70.13 -8.77
N GLU A 29 -26.93 -68.97 -8.33
CA GLU A 29 -26.69 -67.67 -8.92
C GLU A 29 -25.23 -67.35 -8.62
N ASP A 30 -24.43 -67.27 -9.69
CA ASP A 30 -23.05 -66.82 -9.66
C ASP A 30 -22.91 -65.60 -8.70
N PRO A 31 -22.11 -65.71 -7.62
CA PRO A 31 -21.99 -64.64 -6.62
C PRO A 31 -21.37 -63.36 -7.18
N THR A 32 -20.86 -63.40 -8.42
CA THR A 32 -20.33 -62.23 -9.13
C THR A 32 -21.37 -61.54 -10.02
N LYS A 33 -22.55 -62.14 -10.21
CA LYS A 33 -23.65 -61.56 -10.98
C LYS A 33 -24.35 -60.47 -10.14
N PRO A 34 -24.66 -59.30 -10.73
CA PRO A 34 -25.37 -58.24 -10.03
C PRO A 34 -26.77 -58.72 -9.61
N ARG A 35 -27.11 -58.51 -8.33
CA ARG A 35 -28.40 -58.89 -7.77
C ARG A 35 -29.35 -57.70 -7.73
N ASP A 36 -30.50 -57.84 -8.39
CA ASP A 36 -31.60 -56.90 -8.23
C ASP A 36 -32.30 -57.19 -6.89
N LEU A 37 -32.62 -56.14 -6.14
CA LEU A 37 -33.36 -56.22 -4.88
C LEU A 37 -34.85 -55.91 -5.06
N GLU A 38 -35.32 -55.77 -6.31
CA GLU A 38 -36.73 -55.56 -6.66
C GLU A 38 -37.36 -54.36 -5.94
N GLY A 39 -36.55 -53.33 -5.66
CA GLY A 39 -36.97 -52.12 -4.95
C GLY A 39 -37.06 -52.27 -3.43
N CYS A 40 -36.57 -53.36 -2.84
CA CYS A 40 -36.47 -53.51 -1.39
C CYS A 40 -35.56 -52.44 -0.76
N ARG A 41 -35.92 -51.99 0.45
CA ARG A 41 -35.07 -51.10 1.24
C ARG A 41 -34.05 -51.88 2.04
N VAL A 42 -32.78 -51.47 1.95
CA VAL A 42 -31.71 -51.98 2.81
C VAL A 42 -31.67 -51.12 4.08
N ILE A 43 -31.79 -51.77 5.25
CA ILE A 43 -31.74 -51.12 6.56
C ILE A 43 -30.52 -51.61 7.34
N ASN A 44 -30.14 -50.88 8.40
CA ASN A 44 -29.00 -51.20 9.27
C ASN A 44 -27.62 -51.25 8.58
N LEU A 45 -27.41 -50.42 7.56
CA LEU A 45 -26.08 -50.20 7.00
C LEU A 45 -25.21 -49.39 7.96
N GLY A 46 -23.95 -49.81 8.12
CA GLY A 46 -22.92 -49.02 8.78
C GLY A 46 -22.36 -47.92 7.87
N ASP A 47 -21.39 -47.17 8.38
CA ASP A 47 -20.66 -46.20 7.57
C ASP A 47 -19.75 -46.94 6.56
N PRO A 48 -19.68 -46.49 5.30
CA PRO A 48 -18.83 -47.12 4.29
C PRO A 48 -17.35 -46.92 4.61
N VAL A 49 -16.55 -47.96 4.44
CA VAL A 49 -15.09 -47.95 4.65
C VAL A 49 -14.37 -48.04 3.31
N ASP A 50 -14.82 -48.95 2.44
CA ASP A 50 -14.24 -49.19 1.12
C ASP A 50 -15.03 -48.50 0.00
N HIS A 51 -14.38 -48.33 -1.16
CA HIS A 51 -14.97 -47.64 -2.33
C HIS A 51 -16.19 -48.34 -2.94
N GLN A 52 -16.40 -49.62 -2.62
CA GLN A 52 -17.49 -50.43 -3.16
C GLN A 52 -18.65 -50.60 -2.17
N ASP A 53 -18.51 -50.04 -0.96
CA ASP A 53 -19.54 -50.15 0.07
C ASP A 53 -20.78 -49.33 -0.29
N ALA A 54 -21.94 -49.86 0.09
CA ALA A 54 -23.19 -49.10 0.03
C ALA A 54 -23.18 -48.02 1.12
N ALA A 55 -23.34 -46.76 0.73
CA ALA A 55 -23.40 -45.64 1.66
C ALA A 55 -24.85 -45.30 2.04
N THR A 56 -25.08 -44.94 3.32
CA THR A 56 -26.35 -44.35 3.72
C THR A 56 -26.49 -42.93 3.17
N LYS A 57 -27.73 -42.50 2.90
CA LYS A 57 -27.99 -41.11 2.48
C LYS A 57 -27.46 -40.10 3.51
N LEU A 58 -27.63 -40.37 4.79
CA LEU A 58 -27.14 -39.52 5.87
C LEU A 58 -25.61 -39.31 5.78
N TYR A 59 -24.86 -40.39 5.56
CA TYR A 59 -23.42 -40.32 5.38
C TYR A 59 -23.05 -39.39 4.20
N VAL A 60 -23.68 -39.60 3.05
CA VAL A 60 -23.45 -38.79 1.84
C VAL A 60 -23.80 -37.31 2.08
N ASP A 61 -24.96 -37.03 2.66
CA ASP A 61 -25.41 -35.66 2.97
C ASP A 61 -24.44 -34.94 3.94
N ASN A 62 -23.91 -35.65 4.92
CA ASN A 62 -22.91 -35.12 5.86
C ASN A 62 -21.59 -34.78 5.16
N GLN A 63 -21.11 -35.64 4.24
CA GLN A 63 -19.90 -35.35 3.45
C GLN A 63 -20.04 -34.07 2.62
N PHE A 64 -21.21 -33.88 1.97
CA PHE A 64 -21.48 -32.66 1.22
C PHE A 64 -21.58 -31.41 2.09
N THR A 65 -22.18 -31.54 3.29
CA THR A 65 -22.28 -30.43 4.24
C THR A 65 -20.89 -29.99 4.71
N ASN A 66 -20.04 -30.95 5.10
CA ASN A 66 -18.66 -30.68 5.50
C ASN A 66 -17.88 -30.02 4.34
N ALA A 67 -17.97 -30.55 3.12
CA ALA A 67 -17.30 -29.97 1.95
C ALA A 67 -17.75 -28.52 1.68
N ARG A 68 -19.03 -28.21 1.86
CA ARG A 68 -19.58 -26.86 1.67
C ARG A 68 -19.05 -25.86 2.69
N GLU A 69 -18.88 -26.26 3.94
CA GLU A 69 -18.31 -25.39 4.99
C GLU A 69 -16.89 -24.92 4.64
N PHE A 70 -16.03 -25.80 4.11
CA PHE A 70 -14.66 -25.43 3.71
C PHE A 70 -14.58 -24.36 2.62
N THR A 71 -15.55 -24.29 1.70
CA THR A 71 -15.59 -23.28 0.61
C THR A 71 -16.00 -21.88 1.10
N ASN A 72 -16.70 -21.81 2.23
CA ASN A 72 -17.20 -20.55 2.78
C ASN A 72 -16.14 -19.79 3.61
N TYR A 73 -15.17 -20.49 4.20
CA TYR A 73 -14.12 -19.85 5.01
C TYR A 73 -13.00 -19.27 4.14
N THR A 74 -12.55 -20.01 3.12
CA THR A 74 -11.50 -19.55 2.19
C THR A 74 -11.92 -18.31 1.40
N SER A 75 -13.17 -18.26 0.94
CA SER A 75 -13.70 -17.11 0.20
C SER A 75 -13.82 -15.85 1.08
N LYS A 76 -14.28 -15.96 2.34
CA LYS A 76 -14.39 -14.80 3.26
C LYS A 76 -13.04 -14.19 3.62
N GLU A 77 -12.04 -15.02 3.94
CA GLU A 77 -10.69 -14.56 4.26
C GLU A 77 -10.03 -13.87 3.05
N GLN A 78 -10.21 -14.45 1.86
CA GLN A 78 -9.71 -13.90 0.60
C GLN A 78 -10.38 -12.58 0.23
N ILE A 79 -11.71 -12.47 0.40
CA ILE A 79 -12.46 -11.23 0.17
C ILE A 79 -11.98 -10.13 1.12
N LYS A 80 -11.79 -10.44 2.41
CA LYS A 80 -11.29 -9.48 3.40
C LYS A 80 -9.90 -8.94 3.02
N ARG A 81 -8.96 -9.83 2.66
CA ARG A 81 -7.61 -9.43 2.21
C ARG A 81 -7.66 -8.55 0.95
N LEU A 82 -8.55 -8.86 0.01
CA LEU A 82 -8.73 -8.05 -1.20
C LEU A 82 -9.28 -6.65 -0.89
N ASP A 83 -10.21 -6.52 0.06
CA ASP A 83 -10.75 -5.23 0.47
C ASP A 83 -9.72 -4.37 1.21
N GLU A 84 -8.90 -4.98 2.07
CA GLU A 84 -7.77 -4.33 2.71
C GLU A 84 -6.76 -3.80 1.67
N MET A 85 -6.34 -4.65 0.71
CA MET A 85 -5.45 -4.23 -0.38
C MET A 85 -6.05 -3.10 -1.23
N ARG A 86 -7.36 -3.15 -1.52
CA ARG A 86 -8.05 -2.10 -2.28
C ARG A 86 -8.07 -0.77 -1.52
N SER A 87 -8.23 -0.80 -0.20
CA SER A 87 -8.15 0.38 0.66
C SER A 87 -6.76 1.01 0.59
N ASP A 88 -5.70 0.21 0.73
CA ASP A 88 -4.31 0.68 0.67
C ASP A 88 -3.97 1.33 -0.69
N LEU A 89 -4.43 0.72 -1.79
CA LEU A 89 -4.28 1.28 -3.14
C LEU A 89 -4.97 2.65 -3.30
N ARG A 90 -6.18 2.81 -2.76
CA ARG A 90 -6.87 4.12 -2.77
C ARG A 90 -6.11 5.17 -1.98
N ASN A 91 -5.59 4.80 -0.82
CA ASN A 91 -4.80 5.70 0.03
C ASN A 91 -3.46 6.10 -0.63
N LEU A 92 -2.79 5.17 -1.31
CA LEU A 92 -1.55 5.46 -2.04
C LEU A 92 -1.79 6.39 -3.22
N SER A 93 -2.86 6.16 -3.99
CA SER A 93 -3.28 7.03 -5.10
C SER A 93 -3.61 8.45 -4.63
N ALA A 94 -4.28 8.59 -3.48
CA ALA A 94 -4.57 9.89 -2.86
C ALA A 94 -3.28 10.63 -2.44
N LYS A 95 -2.29 9.91 -1.91
CA LYS A 95 -0.98 10.50 -1.57
C LYS A 95 -0.22 10.96 -2.81
N GLN A 96 -0.15 10.14 -3.85
CA GLN A 96 0.52 10.49 -5.10
C GLN A 96 -0.12 11.72 -5.78
N THR A 97 -1.45 11.78 -5.80
CA THR A 97 -2.18 12.94 -6.34
C THR A 97 -1.97 14.21 -5.51
N HIS A 98 -1.83 14.10 -4.18
CA HIS A 98 -1.48 15.23 -3.32
C HIS A 98 -0.08 15.79 -3.64
N TYR A 99 0.92 14.92 -3.79
CA TYR A 99 2.26 15.35 -4.18
C TYR A 99 2.26 16.05 -5.54
N LEU A 100 1.62 15.45 -6.56
CA LEU A 100 1.59 16.03 -7.91
C LEU A 100 0.90 17.40 -7.98
N ARG A 101 -0.14 17.66 -7.18
CA ARG A 101 -0.79 18.97 -7.13
C ARG A 101 0.09 20.08 -6.56
N GLN A 102 0.97 19.77 -5.60
CA GLN A 102 1.92 20.74 -5.06
C GLN A 102 2.92 21.22 -6.13
N TRP A 103 3.27 20.35 -7.09
CA TRP A 103 4.19 20.69 -8.18
C TRP A 103 3.57 21.52 -9.31
N GLN A 104 2.25 21.44 -9.50
CA GLN A 104 1.56 22.16 -10.58
C GLN A 104 1.13 23.59 -10.22
N ASN A 105 1.01 23.91 -8.92
CA ASN A 105 0.76 25.27 -8.45
C ASN A 105 1.64 25.52 -7.22
N PRO A 106 2.93 25.85 -7.42
CA PRO A 106 3.80 26.18 -6.31
C PRO A 106 3.38 27.56 -5.79
N GLY A 107 2.49 27.55 -4.79
CA GLY A 107 2.43 28.66 -3.85
C GLY A 107 3.77 28.83 -3.13
N PRO A 108 3.89 29.81 -2.22
CA PRO A 108 5.10 29.98 -1.43
C PRO A 108 5.45 28.67 -0.70
N PHE A 109 6.63 28.12 -0.97
CA PHE A 109 7.15 26.95 -0.26
C PHE A 109 7.52 27.35 1.17
N ASN A 110 6.79 26.83 2.15
CA ASN A 110 7.14 26.95 3.55
C ASN A 110 7.96 25.72 3.95
N ALA A 111 9.23 25.93 4.30
CA ALA A 111 10.12 24.88 4.78
C ALA A 111 9.96 24.59 6.29
N ASP A 112 9.07 25.29 7.00
CA ASP A 112 8.94 25.26 8.46
C ASP A 112 10.31 25.35 9.16
N LEU A 113 10.64 24.36 10.01
CA LEU A 113 11.93 24.26 10.70
C LEU A 113 12.93 23.36 9.97
N PHE A 114 12.62 22.92 8.74
CA PHE A 114 13.52 22.08 7.95
C PHE A 114 14.66 22.91 7.36
N ARG A 115 15.88 22.38 7.49
CA ARG A 115 17.06 22.97 6.86
C ARG A 115 17.07 22.60 5.37
N ILE A 116 17.09 23.61 4.52
CA ILE A 116 17.35 23.44 3.07
C ILE A 116 18.87 23.33 2.89
N SER A 117 19.31 22.24 2.27
CA SER A 117 20.72 22.00 1.93
C SER A 117 20.90 22.04 0.42
N ASN A 118 22.15 22.15 -0.06
CA ASN A 118 22.50 22.18 -1.49
C ASN A 118 21.83 23.30 -2.30
N VAL A 119 21.57 24.46 -1.69
CA VAL A 119 21.13 25.67 -2.40
C VAL A 119 22.32 26.23 -3.18
N GLY A 120 22.14 26.40 -4.50
CA GLY A 120 23.13 27.02 -5.39
C GLY A 120 23.33 28.51 -5.11
N ASN A 121 24.29 29.13 -5.79
CA ASN A 121 24.41 30.58 -5.77
C ASN A 121 23.23 31.22 -6.54
N PRO A 122 22.73 32.39 -6.12
CA PRO A 122 21.67 33.10 -6.82
C PRO A 122 22.14 33.60 -8.19
N GLU A 123 21.29 33.45 -9.20
CA GLU A 123 21.45 34.02 -10.55
C GLU A 123 20.39 35.10 -10.83
N GLU A 124 19.19 34.97 -10.24
CA GLU A 124 18.09 35.93 -10.33
C GLU A 124 17.80 36.63 -8.98
N ASP A 125 17.14 37.79 -9.04
CA ASP A 125 16.81 38.61 -7.87
C ASP A 125 15.93 37.89 -6.84
N ARG A 126 15.15 36.89 -7.28
CA ARG A 126 14.22 36.13 -6.43
C ARG A 126 14.80 34.83 -5.89
N ASP A 127 16.05 34.52 -6.23
CA ASP A 127 16.69 33.28 -5.80
C ASP A 127 17.00 33.30 -4.30
N ALA A 128 16.86 32.14 -3.68
CA ALA A 128 17.35 31.94 -2.31
C ALA A 128 18.88 32.04 -2.30
N THR A 129 19.43 32.79 -1.35
CA THR A 129 20.88 33.01 -1.27
C THR A 129 21.50 32.13 -0.17
N PRO A 130 22.53 31.33 -0.47
CA PRO A 130 23.21 30.57 0.56
C PRO A 130 24.06 31.53 1.41
N ARG A 131 24.24 31.21 2.70
CA ARG A 131 25.05 32.01 3.62
C ARG A 131 26.47 32.29 3.10
N THR A 132 27.04 31.34 2.36
CA THR A 132 28.35 31.45 1.72
C THR A 132 28.40 32.60 0.71
N TYR A 133 27.39 32.72 -0.16
CA TYR A 133 27.30 33.81 -1.14
C TYR A 133 27.26 35.18 -0.44
N VAL A 134 26.38 35.34 0.55
CA VAL A 134 26.25 36.58 1.33
C VAL A 134 27.58 36.94 2.01
N TYR A 135 28.24 35.94 2.62
CA TYR A 135 29.52 36.16 3.28
C TYR A 135 30.62 36.63 2.31
N CYS A 136 30.70 36.03 1.12
CA CYS A 136 31.64 36.45 0.08
C CYS A 136 31.39 37.90 -0.35
N LYS A 137 30.14 38.28 -0.61
CA LYS A 137 29.81 39.65 -1.04
C LYS A 137 30.09 40.70 0.04
N VAL A 138 29.77 40.40 1.30
CA VAL A 138 30.10 41.28 2.43
C VAL A 138 31.62 41.43 2.59
N LYS A 139 32.38 40.35 2.39
CA LYS A 139 33.84 40.37 2.46
C LYS A 139 34.46 41.21 1.33
N GLU A 140 33.93 41.12 0.12
CA GLU A 140 34.35 41.95 -1.02
C GLU A 140 34.11 43.44 -0.73
N LEU A 141 32.91 43.80 -0.28
CA LEU A 141 32.56 45.18 0.06
C LEU A 141 33.46 45.76 1.16
N LYS A 142 33.80 44.98 2.19
CA LYS A 142 34.73 45.43 3.24
C LYS A 142 36.10 45.80 2.66
N LYS A 143 36.64 44.99 1.76
CA LYS A 143 37.92 45.30 1.09
C LYS A 143 37.85 46.58 0.25
N GLU A 144 36.69 46.90 -0.31
CA GLU A 144 36.51 48.14 -1.06
C GLU A 144 36.40 49.35 -0.14
N VAL A 145 35.67 49.21 0.98
CA VAL A 145 35.58 50.24 2.01
C VAL A 145 36.94 50.55 2.62
N ASP A 146 37.76 49.53 2.89
CA ASP A 146 39.11 49.70 3.45
C ASP A 146 40.07 50.43 2.48
N LYS A 147 39.78 50.43 1.18
CA LYS A 147 40.56 51.19 0.17
C LYS A 147 40.16 52.68 0.12
N LEU A 148 39.05 53.07 0.73
CA LEU A 148 38.62 54.46 0.74
C LEU A 148 39.53 55.27 1.67
N PRO A 149 39.96 56.48 1.27
CA PRO A 149 40.74 57.34 2.14
C PRO A 149 39.93 57.68 3.39
N PRO A 150 40.59 57.86 4.55
CA PRO A 150 39.92 58.33 5.76
C PRO A 150 39.14 59.61 5.47
N ILE A 151 37.91 59.70 5.99
CA ILE A 151 36.99 60.83 5.77
C ILE A 151 37.65 62.18 6.08
N GLU A 152 38.61 62.21 7.01
CA GLU A 152 39.42 63.39 7.32
C GLU A 152 40.31 63.87 6.17
N GLN A 153 40.91 62.97 5.40
CA GLN A 153 41.75 63.34 4.24
C GLN A 153 40.90 63.87 3.08
N ALA A 154 39.65 63.40 2.94
CA ALA A 154 38.71 63.92 1.96
C ALA A 154 38.24 65.35 2.31
N ARG A 155 37.95 65.63 3.59
CA ARG A 155 37.62 67.00 4.06
C ARG A 155 38.79 67.97 3.92
N GLN A 156 40.00 67.57 4.28
CA GLN A 156 41.19 68.43 4.16
C GLN A 156 41.50 68.82 2.71
N ARG A 157 41.22 67.95 1.74
CA ARG A 157 41.37 68.26 0.30
C ARG A 157 40.34 69.25 -0.24
N GLU A 158 39.14 69.31 0.33
CA GLU A 158 38.15 70.34 -0.05
C GLU A 158 38.51 71.71 0.53
N HIS A 159 38.96 71.76 1.79
CA HIS A 159 39.41 73.01 2.40
C HIS A 159 40.72 73.56 1.78
N ALA A 160 41.61 72.69 1.31
CA ALA A 160 42.87 73.08 0.66
C ALA A 160 42.70 73.71 -0.75
N LYS A 161 41.51 73.59 -1.37
CA LYS A 161 41.21 74.22 -2.68
C LYS A 161 40.67 75.64 -2.57
N ILE A 162 40.37 76.11 -1.37
CA ILE A 162 39.93 77.49 -1.15
C ILE A 162 41.18 78.34 -0.90
N ALA A 163 41.71 78.96 -1.95
CA ALA A 163 42.76 79.95 -1.83
C ALA A 163 42.28 81.09 -0.89
N PRO A 164 43.12 81.59 0.04
CA PRO A 164 42.77 82.71 0.90
C PRO A 164 42.68 83.99 0.06
N GLY A 165 41.50 84.31 -0.47
CA GLY A 165 41.33 85.54 -1.24
C GLY A 165 40.00 85.75 -1.97
N GLN A 166 39.18 84.72 -2.20
CA GLN A 166 37.91 84.92 -2.91
C GLN A 166 36.71 84.69 -2.00
N ARG A 167 36.41 85.69 -1.16
CA ARG A 167 35.08 85.86 -0.56
C ARG A 167 34.20 86.62 -1.56
N GLY A 168 33.54 85.88 -2.45
CA GLY A 168 32.39 86.39 -3.20
C GLY A 168 31.16 86.55 -2.29
N PRO A 169 30.19 87.42 -2.64
CA PRO A 169 29.04 87.71 -1.79
C PRO A 169 28.12 86.49 -1.61
N SER A 170 27.61 86.35 -0.39
CA SER A 170 26.74 85.28 0.10
C SER A 170 25.54 85.00 -0.82
N PRO A 171 25.27 83.75 -1.22
CA PRO A 171 24.06 83.42 -1.95
C PRO A 171 22.84 83.44 -1.02
N GLN A 172 21.84 84.21 -1.45
CA GLN A 172 20.50 84.26 -0.88
C GLN A 172 19.83 82.87 -0.90
N LYS A 173 18.99 82.65 0.12
CA LYS A 173 18.09 81.50 0.25
C LYS A 173 17.18 81.38 -0.97
N GLY A 174 17.05 80.15 -1.48
CA GLY A 174 15.80 79.70 -2.09
C GLY A 174 15.92 79.10 -3.49
N ARG A 175 15.74 77.78 -3.58
CA ARG A 175 14.67 77.08 -4.33
C ARG A 175 15.14 75.64 -4.59
N ARG A 176 14.38 74.68 -4.05
CA ARG A 176 14.53 73.26 -4.35
C ARG A 176 14.03 73.02 -5.78
N SER A 177 14.93 72.78 -6.72
CA SER A 177 14.62 72.07 -7.96
C SER A 177 15.10 70.63 -7.82
N ASN A 178 14.20 69.69 -8.10
CA ASN A 178 14.46 68.26 -8.09
C ASN A 178 15.45 67.92 -9.22
N GLU A 179 16.72 67.70 -8.86
CA GLU A 179 17.74 67.22 -9.79
C GLU A 179 17.66 65.69 -9.87
N THR A 180 17.29 65.23 -11.06
CA THR A 180 17.22 63.85 -11.51
C THR A 180 18.50 63.08 -11.17
N ILE A 181 18.40 62.12 -10.25
CA ILE A 181 19.46 61.15 -9.96
C ILE A 181 19.66 60.28 -11.21
N ARG A 182 20.68 60.62 -12.03
CA ARG A 182 21.20 59.71 -13.05
C ARG A 182 21.76 58.48 -12.34
N ARG A 183 20.96 57.42 -12.31
CA ARG A 183 21.40 56.06 -11.99
C ARG A 183 22.58 55.73 -12.90
N ARG A 184 23.81 55.75 -12.36
CA ARG A 184 24.92 55.02 -12.98
C ARG A 184 24.48 53.57 -12.97
N GLN A 185 24.22 53.02 -14.15
CA GLN A 185 24.07 51.58 -14.31
C GLN A 185 25.37 50.96 -13.83
N HIS A 186 25.33 50.36 -12.65
CA HIS A 186 26.35 49.44 -12.21
C HIS A 186 26.11 48.18 -13.03
N GLU A 187 26.91 47.99 -14.07
CA GLU A 187 26.97 46.68 -14.73
C GLU A 187 27.39 45.64 -13.69
N PRO A 188 26.72 44.49 -13.61
CA PRO A 188 27.15 43.43 -12.72
C PRO A 188 28.46 42.86 -13.27
N LEU A 189 29.55 43.04 -12.50
CA LEU A 189 30.80 42.31 -12.66
C LEU A 189 30.52 40.83 -12.37
N TYR A 190 29.97 40.13 -13.36
CA TYR A 190 29.74 38.70 -13.34
C TYR A 190 30.93 38.04 -14.02
N THR A 191 31.94 37.63 -13.24
CA THR A 191 32.82 36.52 -13.61
C THR A 191 33.71 36.11 -12.43
N GLN A 192 33.79 34.79 -12.25
CA GLN A 192 34.81 34.02 -11.52
C GLN A 192 34.69 33.88 -10.00
N CYS A 193 33.85 32.93 -9.59
CA CYS A 193 34.13 32.06 -8.44
C CYS A 193 33.88 30.60 -8.84
N LEU A 194 34.61 30.11 -9.85
CA LEU A 194 34.76 28.68 -10.17
C LEU A 194 36.21 28.29 -9.91
N ALA A 195 36.53 27.97 -8.66
CA ALA A 195 37.76 27.25 -8.31
C ALA A 195 37.67 26.68 -6.89
N ALA A 196 37.05 25.52 -6.76
CA ALA A 196 37.41 24.47 -5.80
C ALA A 196 36.52 23.25 -6.09
N ARG A 197 37.02 22.37 -6.98
CA ARG A 197 36.60 20.97 -7.05
C ARG A 197 37.19 20.22 -5.87
#